data_AF-A0A059G280-F1
#
_entry.id   AF-A0A059G280-F1
#
_cell.length_a   1.000
_cell.length_b   1.000
_cell.length_c   1.000
_cell.angle_alpha   90.00
_cell.angle_beta   90.00
_cell.angle_gamma   90.00
#
_symmetry.space_group_name_H-M   'P 1'
#
loop_
_entity.id
_entity.type
_entity.pdbx_description
1 polymer ?
#
loop_
_entity_poly.entity_id
_entity_poly.type
_entity_poly.pdbx_seq_one_letter_code
_entity_poly.pdbx_strand_id
1 'polypeptide(L)'
;MTEANPPVQRKNVSSGSLTDRQAAFVREYVDAGAKPGAGAKAALAAGYANGDPIAARVRASELLRNPKVLSALRDELTRKLNAAAALGVGVLIDLAENAPPSVRLQAAKELVDRGYGPVMSRNAHVVAATSIDALIMRLSQENPMPVEEEFSELEVDFE
;
A
#
# COMPACT_ATOMS: atom_id res chain seq x y z
N MET A 1 -23.61 28.50 -15.16
CA MET A 1 -23.89 27.88 -13.85
C MET A 1 -23.41 26.45 -13.94
N THR A 2 -22.18 26.19 -13.50
CA THR A 2 -21.59 24.84 -13.48
C THR A 2 -20.70 24.80 -12.25
N GLU A 3 -21.17 24.13 -11.22
CA GLU A 3 -20.57 24.05 -9.90
C GLU A 3 -19.36 23.09 -9.98
N ALA A 4 -18.16 23.63 -9.81
CA ALA A 4 -16.93 22.85 -9.81
C ALA A 4 -16.94 21.88 -8.61
N ASN A 5 -16.89 20.58 -8.91
CA ASN A 5 -16.76 19.53 -7.91
C ASN A 5 -15.50 19.79 -7.06
N PRO A 6 -15.61 20.03 -5.73
CA PRO A 6 -14.47 20.39 -4.93
C PRO A 6 -13.48 19.21 -4.86
N PRO A 7 -12.16 19.50 -4.80
CA PRO A 7 -11.14 18.45 -4.68
C PRO A 7 -11.45 17.60 -3.46
N VAL A 8 -11.51 16.28 -3.65
CA VAL A 8 -11.66 15.29 -2.58
C VAL A 8 -10.54 15.53 -1.58
N GLN A 9 -10.86 16.21 -0.48
CA GLN A 9 -9.92 16.43 0.59
C GLN A 9 -9.59 15.07 1.19
N ARG A 10 -8.46 14.49 0.77
CA ARG A 10 -7.85 13.38 1.49
C ARG A 10 -7.47 13.95 2.84
N LYS A 11 -8.33 13.70 3.84
CA LYS A 11 -8.09 14.06 5.22
C LYS A 11 -6.72 13.49 5.60
N ASN A 12 -5.71 14.35 5.62
CA ASN A 12 -4.40 14.01 6.16
C ASN A 12 -4.66 13.55 7.60
N VAL A 13 -4.50 12.25 7.84
CA VAL A 13 -4.75 11.65 9.15
C VAL A 13 -3.66 12.21 10.04
N SER A 14 -4.02 13.18 10.88
CA SER A 14 -3.07 13.78 11.81
C SER A 14 -2.49 12.66 12.67
N SER A 15 -1.19 12.42 12.54
CA SER A 15 -0.37 11.68 13.49
C SER A 15 -0.29 12.49 14.79
N GLY A 16 -1.43 12.62 15.47
CA GLY A 16 -1.46 13.11 16.83
C GLY A 16 -0.68 12.10 17.66
N SER A 17 0.44 12.54 18.22
CA SER A 17 1.32 11.73 19.06
C SER A 17 0.51 10.84 20.00
N LEU A 18 0.67 9.53 19.88
CA LEU A 18 0.08 8.58 20.81
C LEU A 18 0.59 8.91 22.23
N THR A 19 -0.25 8.69 23.23
CA THR A 19 0.26 8.64 24.60
C THR A 19 1.12 7.39 24.79
N ASP A 20 2.07 7.42 25.74
CA ASP A 20 2.96 6.28 25.99
C ASP A 20 2.19 4.98 26.27
N ARG A 21 1.05 5.09 26.96
CA ARG A 21 0.16 3.96 27.25
C ARG A 21 -0.54 3.44 26.00
N GLN A 22 -0.97 4.31 25.09
CA GLN A 22 -1.55 3.88 23.81
C GLN A 22 -0.50 3.21 22.92
N ALA A 23 0.72 3.75 22.89
CA ALA A 23 1.83 3.15 22.15
C ALA A 23 2.21 1.77 22.72
N ALA A 24 2.25 1.62 24.05
CA ALA A 24 2.46 0.33 24.71
C ALA A 24 1.35 -0.67 24.36
N PHE A 25 0.09 -0.24 24.40
CA PHE A 25 -1.05 -1.10 24.01
C PHE A 25 -0.90 -1.60 22.57
N VAL A 26 -0.54 -0.73 21.63
CA VAL A 26 -0.36 -1.10 20.22
C VAL A 26 0.72 -2.17 20.07
N ARG A 27 1.90 -1.99 20.69
CA ARG A 27 3.01 -2.96 20.61
C ARG A 27 2.58 -4.34 21.14
N GLU A 28 2.07 -4.37 22.36
CA GLU A 28 1.63 -5.60 23.04
C GLU A 28 0.51 -6.31 22.27
N TYR A 29 -0.41 -5.55 21.69
CA TYR A 29 -1.52 -6.11 20.92
C TYR A 29 -1.04 -6.75 19.60
N VAL A 30 -0.07 -6.12 18.92
CA VAL A 30 0.54 -6.66 17.70
C VAL A 30 1.38 -7.88 18.01
N ASP A 31 2.17 -7.87 19.09
CA ASP A 31 2.96 -9.03 19.53
C ASP A 31 2.09 -10.23 19.91
N ALA A 32 0.95 -9.98 20.55
CA ALA A 32 -0.01 -11.03 20.91
C ALA A 32 -0.77 -11.63 19.70
N GLY A 33 -0.69 -11.01 18.52
CA GLY A 33 -1.25 -11.52 17.26
C GLY A 33 -2.78 -11.58 17.23
N ALA A 34 -3.46 -10.65 17.91
CA ALA A 34 -4.93 -10.54 17.96
C ALA A 34 -5.69 -11.84 18.36
N LYS A 35 -5.05 -12.75 19.09
CA LYS A 35 -5.68 -13.96 19.64
C LYS A 35 -6.85 -13.62 20.57
N PRO A 36 -7.82 -14.52 20.80
CA PRO A 36 -8.87 -14.29 21.78
C PRO A 36 -8.30 -13.85 23.15
N GLY A 37 -8.75 -12.69 23.64
CA GLY A 37 -8.27 -12.09 24.89
C GLY A 37 -6.97 -11.28 24.79
N ALA A 38 -6.33 -11.18 23.61
CA ALA A 38 -5.13 -10.38 23.40
C ALA A 38 -5.36 -8.90 23.72
N GLY A 39 -6.53 -8.35 23.39
CA GLY A 39 -6.88 -6.96 23.70
C GLY A 39 -6.85 -6.67 25.19
N ALA A 40 -7.47 -7.54 26.00
CA ALA A 40 -7.48 -7.36 27.45
C ALA A 40 -6.08 -7.49 28.05
N LYS A 41 -5.28 -8.47 27.59
CA LYS A 41 -3.89 -8.64 28.03
C LYS A 41 -3.01 -7.44 27.67
N ALA A 42 -3.12 -6.93 26.44
CA ALA A 42 -2.41 -5.74 26.00
C ALA A 42 -2.82 -4.49 26.78
N ALA A 43 -4.12 -4.35 27.11
CA ALA A 43 -4.60 -3.25 27.93
C ALA A 43 -4.02 -3.31 29.35
N LEU A 44 -3.99 -4.50 29.98
CA LEU A 44 -3.38 -4.70 31.29
C LEU A 44 -1.88 -4.40 31.26
N ALA A 45 -1.16 -4.91 30.26
CA ALA A 45 0.28 -4.68 30.09
C ALA A 45 0.61 -3.19 29.87
N ALA A 46 -0.25 -2.47 29.15
CA ALA A 46 -0.14 -1.03 28.94
C ALA A 46 -0.53 -0.17 30.16
N GLY A 47 -0.88 -0.80 31.29
CA GLY A 47 -1.24 -0.11 32.53
C GLY A 47 -2.67 0.44 32.56
N TYR A 48 -3.58 -0.11 31.74
CA TYR A 48 -5.00 0.16 31.85
C TYR A 48 -5.66 -0.77 32.87
N ALA A 49 -6.80 -0.33 33.41
CA ALA A 49 -7.70 -1.13 34.24
C ALA A 49 -7.14 -1.66 35.58
N ASN A 50 -5.96 -1.21 36.04
CA ASN A 50 -5.39 -1.54 37.36
C ASN A 50 -5.43 -3.04 37.72
N GLY A 51 -5.24 -3.92 36.74
CA GLY A 51 -5.29 -5.37 36.98
C GLY A 51 -6.67 -6.01 36.85
N ASP A 52 -7.76 -5.25 36.72
CA ASP A 52 -9.12 -5.79 36.54
C ASP A 52 -9.34 -6.31 35.10
N PRO A 53 -9.56 -7.63 34.92
CA PRO A 53 -9.78 -8.23 33.60
C PRO A 53 -11.08 -7.77 32.91
N ILE A 54 -12.11 -7.34 33.65
CA ILE A 54 -13.38 -6.90 33.07
C ILE A 54 -13.20 -5.50 32.51
N ALA A 55 -12.70 -4.57 33.33
CA ALA A 55 -12.38 -3.21 32.87
C ALA A 55 -11.34 -3.22 31.73
N ALA A 56 -10.37 -4.14 31.74
CA ALA A 56 -9.38 -4.25 30.65
C ALA A 56 -10.02 -4.63 29.31
N ARG A 57 -11.03 -5.49 29.30
CA ARG A 57 -11.78 -5.85 28.07
C ARG A 57 -12.52 -4.64 27.51
N VAL A 58 -13.20 -3.89 28.36
CA VAL A 58 -13.93 -2.67 27.95
C VAL A 58 -12.96 -1.65 27.38
N ARG A 59 -11.86 -1.37 28.10
CA ARG A 59 -10.82 -0.43 27.65
C ARG A 59 -10.15 -0.86 26.34
N ALA A 60 -9.87 -2.14 26.17
CA ALA A 60 -9.35 -2.65 24.90
C ALA A 60 -10.35 -2.41 23.75
N SER A 61 -11.64 -2.63 23.98
CA SER A 61 -12.68 -2.37 22.98
C SER A 61 -12.75 -0.89 22.59
N GLU A 62 -12.66 0.00 23.57
CA GLU A 62 -12.60 1.46 23.34
C GLU A 62 -11.35 1.87 22.53
N LEU A 63 -10.18 1.36 22.90
CA LEU A 63 -8.92 1.63 22.22
C LEU A 63 -8.94 1.15 20.76
N LEU A 64 -9.52 -0.03 20.50
CA LEU A 64 -9.66 -0.58 19.15
C LEU A 64 -10.70 0.16 18.28
N ARG A 65 -11.48 1.08 18.84
CA ARG A 65 -12.35 1.99 18.08
C ARG A 65 -11.74 3.37 17.88
N ASN A 66 -10.63 3.67 18.55
CA ASN A 66 -9.99 4.97 18.47
C ASN A 66 -9.20 5.08 17.14
N PRO A 67 -9.50 6.07 16.28
CA PRO A 67 -8.85 6.18 14.97
C PRO A 67 -7.34 6.40 15.07
N LYS A 68 -6.84 7.03 16.14
CA LYS A 68 -5.38 7.22 16.36
C LYS A 68 -4.70 5.89 16.64
N VAL A 69 -5.30 5.08 17.50
CA VAL A 69 -4.78 3.74 17.85
C VAL A 69 -4.84 2.82 16.63
N LEU A 70 -5.92 2.87 15.84
CA LEU A 70 -6.05 2.10 14.61
C LEU A 70 -5.02 2.50 13.55
N SER A 71 -4.75 3.80 13.38
CA SER A 71 -3.68 4.26 12.49
C SER A 71 -2.32 3.73 12.94
N ALA A 72 -2.00 3.87 14.24
CA ALA A 72 -0.75 3.37 14.81
C ALA A 72 -0.60 1.85 14.69
N LEU A 73 -1.70 1.12 14.87
CA LEU A 73 -1.74 -0.33 14.69
C LEU A 73 -1.41 -0.71 13.24
N ARG A 74 -2.01 0.00 12.28
CA ARG A 74 -1.71 -0.20 10.85
C ARG A 74 -0.23 0.05 10.57
N ASP A 75 0.31 1.16 11.07
CA ASP A 75 1.71 1.54 10.83
C ASP A 75 2.68 0.49 11.43
N GLU A 76 2.42 0.02 12.65
CA GLU A 76 3.23 -1.01 13.30
C GLU A 76 3.13 -2.36 12.58
N LEU A 77 1.93 -2.76 12.13
CA LEU A 77 1.75 -3.96 11.33
C LEU A 77 2.49 -3.86 9.98
N THR A 78 2.40 -2.72 9.30
CA THR A 78 3.13 -2.47 8.06
C THR A 78 4.63 -2.53 8.29
N ARG A 79 5.15 -1.94 9.37
CA ARG A 79 6.56 -2.04 9.74
C ARG A 79 7.00 -3.50 9.92
N LYS A 80 6.23 -4.30 10.66
CA LYS A 80 6.53 -5.72 10.87
C LYS A 80 6.44 -6.53 9.58
N LEU A 81 5.44 -6.28 8.75
CA LEU A 81 5.32 -6.92 7.44
C LEU A 81 6.50 -6.59 6.53
N ASN A 82 6.93 -5.33 6.50
CA ASN A 82 8.10 -4.92 5.72
C ASN A 82 9.38 -5.59 6.23
N ALA A 83 9.56 -5.71 7.55
CA ALA A 83 10.69 -6.43 8.13
C ALA A 83 10.63 -7.94 7.80
N ALA A 84 9.44 -8.54 7.87
CA ALA A 84 9.21 -9.94 7.55
C ALA A 84 9.27 -10.23 6.03
N ALA A 85 9.16 -9.20 5.18
CA ALA A 85 9.21 -9.36 3.73
C ALA A 85 10.54 -9.98 3.28
N ALA A 86 11.66 -9.60 3.91
CA ALA A 86 12.97 -10.20 3.63
C ALA A 86 12.98 -11.72 3.91
N LEU A 87 12.37 -12.14 5.02
CA LEU A 87 12.17 -13.56 5.34
C LEU A 87 11.30 -14.24 4.28
N GLY A 88 10.20 -13.61 3.89
CA GLY A 88 9.30 -14.13 2.85
C GLY A 88 9.99 -14.31 1.50
N VAL A 89 10.88 -13.39 1.10
CA VAL A 89 11.69 -13.52 -0.11
C VAL A 89 12.64 -14.71 0.00
N GLY A 90 13.31 -14.90 1.13
CA GLY A 90 14.16 -16.07 1.36
C GLY A 90 13.41 -17.40 1.21
N VAL A 91 12.21 -17.49 1.79
CA VAL A 91 11.35 -18.68 1.65
C VAL A 91 10.93 -18.89 0.19
N LEU A 92 10.61 -17.83 -0.55
CA LEU A 92 10.25 -17.97 -1.97
C LEU A 92 11.41 -18.47 -2.83
N ILE A 93 12.64 -18.04 -2.54
CA ILE A 93 13.84 -18.53 -3.23
C ILE A 93 14.01 -20.04 -2.95
N ASP A 94 13.94 -20.44 -1.68
CA ASP A 94 14.05 -21.87 -1.31
C ASP A 94 12.96 -22.73 -1.96
N LEU A 95 11.71 -22.25 -1.98
CA LEU A 95 10.61 -22.95 -2.65
C LEU A 95 10.81 -23.03 -4.18
N ALA A 96 11.38 -21.98 -4.79
CA ALA A 96 11.68 -21.97 -6.23
C ALA A 96 12.85 -22.91 -6.61
N GLU A 97 13.71 -23.28 -5.65
CA GLU A 97 14.82 -24.21 -5.89
C GLU A 97 14.43 -25.66 -5.56
N ASN A 98 13.81 -25.87 -4.40
CA ASN A 98 13.75 -27.18 -3.76
C ASN A 98 12.34 -27.81 -3.70
N ALA A 99 11.26 -27.03 -3.90
CA ALA A 99 9.90 -27.54 -3.75
C ALA A 99 9.45 -28.42 -4.94
N PRO A 100 8.33 -29.18 -4.78
CA PRO A 100 7.71 -29.93 -5.87
C PRO A 100 7.35 -29.02 -7.06
N PRO A 101 7.28 -29.57 -8.29
CA PRO A 101 7.16 -28.77 -9.52
C PRO A 101 6.04 -27.73 -9.52
N SER A 102 4.87 -28.07 -8.96
CA SER A 102 3.72 -27.14 -8.88
C SER A 102 3.99 -25.93 -7.97
N VAL A 103 4.55 -26.17 -6.78
CA VAL A 103 4.90 -25.10 -5.82
C VAL A 103 6.05 -24.27 -6.35
N ARG A 104 7.02 -24.91 -7.01
CA ARG A 104 8.18 -24.27 -7.63
C ARG A 104 7.78 -23.27 -8.71
N LEU A 105 6.91 -23.68 -9.62
CA LEU A 105 6.39 -22.81 -10.68
C LEU A 105 5.69 -21.58 -10.09
N GLN A 106 4.89 -21.79 -9.04
CA GLN A 106 4.18 -20.71 -8.37
C GLN A 106 5.16 -19.74 -7.68
N ALA A 107 6.15 -20.25 -6.96
CA ALA A 107 7.17 -19.42 -6.29
C ALA A 107 8.01 -18.62 -7.30
N ALA A 108 8.44 -19.26 -8.40
CA ALA A 108 9.19 -18.61 -9.46
C ALA A 108 8.37 -17.50 -10.14
N LYS A 109 7.09 -17.77 -10.45
CA LYS A 109 6.17 -16.76 -10.99
C LYS A 109 6.04 -15.56 -10.05
N GLU A 110 5.81 -15.82 -8.77
CA GLU A 110 5.63 -14.76 -7.76
C GLU A 110 6.89 -13.89 -7.60
N LEU A 111 8.08 -14.48 -7.71
CA LEU A 111 9.35 -13.73 -7.73
C LEU A 111 9.46 -12.83 -8.96
N VAL A 112 9.13 -13.34 -10.15
CA VAL A 112 9.16 -12.57 -11.40
C VAL A 112 8.14 -11.43 -11.37
N ASP A 113 6.89 -11.71 -10.98
CA ASP A 113 5.80 -10.74 -10.92
C ASP A 113 6.12 -9.59 -9.94
N ARG A 114 6.91 -9.84 -8.89
CA ARG A 114 7.33 -8.81 -7.92
C ARG A 114 8.55 -8.00 -8.35
N GLY A 115 9.46 -8.60 -9.13
CA GLY A 115 10.66 -7.92 -9.61
C GLY A 115 10.42 -7.10 -10.87
N TYR A 116 9.70 -7.67 -11.84
CA TYR A 116 9.50 -7.10 -13.17
C TYR A 116 8.04 -6.71 -13.45
N GLY A 117 7.12 -7.05 -12.55
CA GLY A 117 5.70 -6.88 -12.79
C GLY A 117 5.12 -8.00 -13.65
N PRO A 118 3.79 -8.20 -13.63
CA PRO A 118 3.13 -9.09 -14.57
C PRO A 118 3.37 -8.58 -15.99
N VAL A 119 3.56 -9.51 -16.94
CA VAL A 119 3.60 -9.16 -18.36
C VAL A 119 2.30 -8.44 -18.71
N MET A 120 2.39 -7.16 -19.09
CA MET A 120 1.20 -6.37 -19.38
C MET A 120 0.46 -6.97 -20.57
N SER A 121 -0.81 -7.29 -20.35
CA SER A 121 -1.75 -7.64 -21.42
C SER A 121 -1.85 -6.47 -22.40
N ARG A 122 -1.96 -6.78 -23.70
CA ARG A 122 -2.23 -5.77 -24.74
C ARG A 122 -3.51 -4.97 -24.48
N ASN A 123 -4.44 -5.52 -23.69
CA ASN A 123 -5.72 -4.90 -23.34
C ASN A 123 -5.73 -4.32 -21.91
N ALA A 124 -4.56 -3.96 -21.36
CA ALA A 124 -4.49 -3.40 -20.01
C ALA A 124 -5.23 -2.04 -19.95
N HIS A 125 -6.33 -1.98 -19.18
CA HIS A 125 -7.00 -0.73 -18.85
C HIS A 125 -6.24 -0.06 -17.70
N VAL A 126 -5.54 1.03 -17.99
CA VAL A 126 -4.83 1.82 -16.97
C VAL A 126 -5.79 2.85 -16.40
N VAL A 127 -6.13 2.72 -15.11
CA VAL A 127 -6.88 3.75 -14.38
C VAL A 127 -5.87 4.77 -13.87
N ALA A 128 -5.70 5.86 -14.60
CA ALA A 128 -4.87 6.96 -14.17
C ALA A 128 -5.65 7.89 -13.21
N ALA A 129 -4.99 8.34 -12.15
CA ALA A 129 -5.56 9.32 -11.20
C ALA A 129 -5.47 10.77 -11.70
N THR A 130 -5.05 10.97 -12.96
CA THR A 130 -4.83 12.29 -13.57
C THR A 130 -5.71 12.44 -14.81
N SER A 131 -5.92 13.68 -15.26
CA SER A 131 -6.71 13.93 -16.46
C SER A 131 -6.03 13.34 -17.70
N ILE A 132 -6.83 13.03 -18.72
CA ILE A 132 -6.34 12.52 -20.01
C ILE A 132 -5.30 13.48 -20.60
N ASP A 133 -5.53 14.80 -20.53
CA ASP A 133 -4.61 15.81 -21.06
C ASP A 133 -3.23 15.77 -20.41
N ALA A 134 -3.18 15.55 -19.08
CA ALA A 134 -1.92 15.44 -18.35
C ALA A 134 -1.13 14.17 -18.74
N LEU A 135 -1.83 13.09 -19.11
CA LEU A 135 -1.18 11.89 -19.64
C LEU A 135 -0.64 12.12 -21.05
N ILE A 136 -1.43 12.74 -21.92
CA ILE A 136 -1.02 13.06 -23.30
C ILE A 136 0.21 13.94 -23.29
N MET A 137 0.22 15.00 -22.48
CA MET A 137 1.36 15.91 -22.36
C MET A 137 2.64 15.19 -21.91
N ARG A 138 2.54 14.23 -20.98
CA ARG A 138 3.68 13.44 -20.52
C ARG A 138 4.19 12.47 -21.58
N LEU A 139 3.29 11.79 -22.28
CA LEU A 139 3.65 10.83 -23.34
C LEU A 139 4.30 11.53 -24.54
N SER A 140 3.82 12.72 -24.90
CA SER A 140 4.44 13.55 -25.95
C SER A 140 5.85 14.04 -25.59
N GLN A 141 6.17 14.12 -24.29
CA GLN A 141 7.52 14.47 -23.81
C GLN A 141 8.47 13.25 -23.79
N GLU A 142 7.95 12.05 -23.53
CA GLU A 142 8.74 10.81 -23.50
C GLU A 142 9.10 10.28 -24.90
N ASN A 143 8.29 10.59 -25.93
CA ASN A 143 8.60 10.28 -27.33
C ASN A 143 8.38 11.52 -28.20
N PRO A 144 9.38 12.42 -28.36
CA PRO A 144 9.26 13.51 -29.31
C PRO A 144 9.14 12.92 -30.72
N MET A 145 7.99 13.13 -31.36
CA MET A 145 7.78 12.75 -32.76
C MET A 145 8.90 13.35 -33.63
N PRO A 146 9.44 12.62 -34.61
CA PRO A 146 10.32 13.21 -35.60
C PRO A 146 9.51 14.30 -36.33
N VAL A 147 9.99 15.53 -36.26
CA VAL A 147 9.39 16.67 -36.95
C VAL A 147 9.53 16.38 -38.44
N GLU A 148 8.42 16.14 -39.13
CA GLU A 148 8.40 15.94 -40.58
C GLU A 148 8.98 17.20 -41.24
N GLU A 149 10.06 17.03 -42.02
CA GLU A 149 10.68 18.09 -42.79
C GLU A 149 9.67 18.68 -43.78
N GLU A 150 9.62 20.02 -43.84
CA GLU A 150 8.76 20.80 -44.73
C GLU A 150 8.98 20.38 -46.19
N PHE A 151 7.97 19.76 -46.81
CA PHE A 151 7.92 19.63 -48.26
C PHE A 151 7.67 21.01 -48.87
N SER A 152 8.76 21.68 -49.29
CA SER A 152 8.69 22.92 -50.04
C SER A 152 7.93 22.72 -51.35
N GLU A 153 6.96 23.59 -51.58
CA GLU A 153 6.12 23.69 -52.77
C GLU A 153 6.92 23.56 -54.07
N LEU A 154 6.68 22.47 -54.81
CA LEU A 154 7.02 22.40 -56.24
C LEU A 154 5.86 23.05 -57.00
N GLU A 155 6.01 24.33 -57.34
CA GLU A 155 5.22 24.96 -58.40
C GLU A 155 5.42 24.16 -59.68
N VAL A 156 4.34 23.55 -60.19
CA VAL A 156 4.30 22.94 -61.52
C VAL A 156 3.48 23.86 -62.39
N ASP A 157 4.16 24.75 -63.13
CA ASP A 157 3.55 25.51 -64.21
C ASP A 157 3.17 24.56 -65.35
N PHE A 158 1.89 24.59 -65.73
CA PHE A 158 1.37 23.90 -66.91
C PHE A 158 1.30 24.88 -68.08
N GLU A 159 2.16 24.70 -69.10
CA GLU A 159 1.85 25.01 -70.51
C GLU A 159 2.67 24.14 -71.46
#